data_AF-A0A3M3KDE0-F1
#
_entry.id   AF-A0A3M3KDE0-F1
#
_cell.length_a   1.000
_cell.length_b   1.000
_cell.length_c   1.000
_cell.angle_alpha   90.00
_cell.angle_beta   90.00
_cell.angle_gamma   90.00
#
_symmetry.space_group_name_H-M   'P 1'
#
loop_
_entity.id
_entity.type
_entity.pdbx_description
1 polymer ?
#
loop_
_entity_poly.entity_id
_entity_poly.type
_entity_poly.pdbx_seq_one_letter_code
_entity_poly.pdbx_strand_id
1 'polypeptide(L)'
;MGFGMTEKNEEREATGVPANWEVALIVAVEKALVQLRWLIKSEHLKKDGVEKSDVHAQVTRLTALTDLAYPGVGGLPMSETTAIKLHQHNATAMQWIRDGGANL
;
A
#
# COMPACT_ATOMS: atom_id res chain seq x y z
N MET A 1 35.81 1.75 24.27
CA MET A 1 34.75 2.66 24.75
C MET A 1 33.71 2.71 23.66
N GLY A 2 32.54 2.09 23.92
CA GLY A 2 31.55 1.69 22.92
C GLY A 2 30.75 2.85 22.35
N PHE A 3 30.33 2.65 21.10
CA PHE A 3 29.61 3.56 20.22
C PHE A 3 28.25 4.00 20.80
N GLY A 4 28.05 5.32 20.96
CA GLY A 4 26.75 5.94 21.26
C GLY A 4 25.83 6.00 20.04
N MET A 5 25.48 4.83 19.49
CA MET A 5 24.57 4.71 18.33
C MET A 5 23.29 3.91 18.61
N THR A 6 23.11 3.35 19.80
CA THR A 6 21.94 2.52 20.13
C THR A 6 20.77 3.32 20.73
N GLU A 7 21.04 4.37 21.51
CA GLU A 7 19.99 5.06 22.27
C GLU A 7 18.96 5.82 21.40
N LYS A 8 19.37 6.36 20.24
CA LYS A 8 18.46 7.11 19.35
C LYS A 8 17.46 6.24 18.58
N ASN A 9 17.74 4.94 18.44
CA ASN A 9 16.84 4.02 17.74
C ASN A 9 15.82 3.41 18.71
N GLU A 10 16.21 3.15 19.96
CA GLU A 10 15.31 2.62 21.00
C GLU A 10 14.21 3.61 21.41
N GLU A 11 14.49 4.93 21.43
CA GLU A 11 13.44 5.93 21.75
C GLU A 11 12.36 6.08 20.68
N ARG A 12 12.64 5.75 19.41
CA ARG A 12 11.65 5.87 18.34
C ARG A 12 10.62 4.75 18.37
N GLU A 13 11.01 3.54 18.76
CA GLU A 13 10.09 2.40 18.91
C GLU A 13 9.08 2.63 20.04
N ALA A 14 9.43 3.42 21.07
CA ALA A 14 8.58 3.67 22.23
C ALA A 14 7.43 4.68 21.99
N THR A 15 7.45 5.44 20.89
CA THR A 15 6.51 6.57 20.70
C THR A 15 5.27 6.24 19.88
N GLY A 16 5.17 5.04 19.30
CA GLY A 16 4.04 4.68 18.41
C GLY A 16 3.92 5.56 17.15
N VAL A 17 4.89 6.44 16.89
CA VAL A 17 4.95 7.28 15.69
C VAL A 17 5.59 6.46 14.58
N PRO A 18 4.89 6.21 13.45
CA PRO A 18 5.43 5.43 12.36
C PRO A 18 6.73 6.05 11.85
N ALA A 19 7.72 5.22 11.52
CA ALA A 19 8.94 5.72 10.89
C ALA A 19 8.61 6.49 9.59
N ASN A 20 9.40 7.50 9.24
CA ASN A 20 9.11 8.39 8.09
C ASN A 20 8.86 7.62 6.77
N TRP A 21 9.50 6.46 6.60
CA TRP A 21 9.32 5.61 5.43
C TRP A 21 8.00 4.83 5.45
N GLU A 22 7.47 4.45 6.62
CA GLU A 22 6.15 3.81 6.77
C GLU A 22 5.05 4.78 6.35
N VAL A 23 5.15 6.05 6.78
CA VAL A 23 4.24 7.11 6.35
C VAL A 23 4.30 7.31 4.83
N ALA A 24 5.50 7.34 4.26
CA ALA A 24 5.68 7.47 2.81
C ALA A 24 5.09 6.27 2.05
N LEU A 25 5.22 5.05 2.58
CA LEU A 25 4.64 3.84 2.01
C LEU A 25 3.10 3.90 2.02
N ILE A 26 2.50 4.29 3.14
CA ILE A 26 1.04 4.48 3.24
C ILE A 26 0.56 5.47 2.18
N VAL A 27 1.22 6.64 2.06
CA VAL A 27 0.87 7.65 1.06
C VAL A 27 1.01 7.12 -0.37
N ALA A 28 2.04 6.32 -0.65
CA ALA A 28 2.22 5.70 -1.96
C ALA A 28 1.09 4.71 -2.29
N VAL A 29 0.66 3.91 -1.32
CA VAL A 29 -0.47 2.98 -1.48
C VAL A 29 -1.80 3.73 -1.64
N GLU A 30 -2.05 4.77 -0.85
CA GLU A 30 -3.26 5.59 -0.98
C GLU A 30 -3.36 6.25 -2.36
N LYS A 31 -2.26 6.78 -2.90
CA LYS A 31 -2.21 7.29 -4.28
C LYS A 31 -2.45 6.19 -5.31
N ALA A 32 -1.88 5.00 -5.09
CA ALA A 32 -2.09 3.87 -5.97
C ALA A 32 -3.56 3.41 -5.99
N LEU A 33 -4.25 3.46 -4.84
CA LEU A 33 -5.69 3.19 -4.73
C LEU A 33 -6.54 4.19 -5.50
N VAL A 34 -6.26 5.50 -5.36
CA VAL A 34 -6.99 6.54 -6.10
C VAL A 34 -6.87 6.31 -7.61
N GLN A 35 -5.67 6.00 -8.09
CA GLN A 35 -5.42 5.69 -9.49
C GLN A 35 -6.14 4.41 -9.93
N LEU A 36 -6.10 3.34 -9.12
CA LEU A 36 -6.80 2.09 -9.42
C LEU A 36 -8.31 2.31 -9.55
N ARG A 37 -8.91 3.09 -8.65
CA ARG A 37 -10.34 3.42 -8.71
C ARG A 37 -10.71 4.14 -10.00
N TRP A 38 -9.89 5.11 -10.41
CA TRP A 38 -10.11 5.81 -11.67
C TRP A 38 -9.98 4.87 -12.87
N LEU A 39 -8.92 4.03 -12.91
CA LEU A 39 -8.70 3.07 -13.99
C LEU A 39 -9.86 2.08 -14.14
N ILE A 40 -10.36 1.52 -13.04
CA ILE A 40 -11.49 0.58 -13.07
C ILE A 40 -12.75 1.26 -13.63
N LYS A 41 -13.01 2.52 -13.27
CA LYS A 41 -14.14 3.29 -13.81
C LYS A 41 -13.97 3.60 -15.30
N SER A 42 -12.80 4.07 -15.72
CA SER A 42 -12.53 4.41 -17.12
C SER A 42 -12.54 3.17 -18.02
N GLU A 43 -11.97 2.05 -17.57
CA GLU A 43 -12.01 0.77 -18.30
C GLU A 43 -13.44 0.26 -18.48
N HIS A 44 -14.27 0.35 -17.44
CA HIS A 44 -15.67 -0.06 -17.47
C HIS A 44 -16.51 0.81 -18.42
N LEU A 45 -16.33 2.13 -18.35
CA LEU A 45 -17.05 3.10 -19.20
C LEU A 45 -16.49 3.18 -20.62
N LYS A 46 -15.40 2.46 -20.93
CA LYS A 46 -14.66 2.53 -22.21
C LYS A 46 -14.25 3.97 -22.55
N LYS A 47 -13.76 4.70 -21.55
CA LYS A 47 -13.28 6.08 -21.66
C LYS A 47 -11.76 6.16 -21.54
N ASP A 48 -11.22 7.28 -22.01
CA ASP A 48 -9.81 7.68 -21.81
C ASP A 48 -8.77 6.70 -22.39
N GLY A 49 -9.19 5.77 -23.25
CA GLY A 49 -8.31 4.76 -23.84
C GLY A 49 -7.76 3.74 -22.83
N VAL A 50 -8.35 3.64 -21.64
CA VAL A 50 -7.89 2.73 -20.59
C VAL A 50 -8.23 1.29 -20.96
N GLU A 51 -7.21 0.44 -20.92
CA GLU A 51 -7.32 -0.99 -21.17
C GLU A 51 -7.31 -1.80 -19.87
N LYS A 52 -7.76 -3.05 -19.96
CA LYS A 52 -7.69 -4.01 -18.85
C LYS A 52 -6.25 -4.27 -18.38
N SER A 53 -5.28 -4.13 -19.28
CA SER A 53 -3.84 -4.22 -19.01
C SER A 53 -3.36 -3.11 -18.05
N ASP A 54 -3.89 -1.89 -18.17
CA ASP A 54 -3.55 -0.77 -17.28
C ASP A 54 -4.05 -1.03 -15.85
N VAL A 55 -5.28 -1.54 -15.71
CA VAL A 55 -5.83 -1.98 -14.42
C VAL A 55 -4.92 -3.06 -13.82
N HIS A 56 -4.55 -4.07 -14.60
CA HIS A 56 -3.69 -5.16 -14.13
C HIS A 56 -2.32 -4.65 -13.65
N ALA A 57 -1.66 -3.78 -14.42
CA ALA A 57 -0.37 -3.19 -14.04
C ALA A 57 -0.47 -2.42 -12.72
N GLN A 58 -1.56 -1.67 -12.52
CA GLN A 58 -1.77 -0.92 -11.28
C GLN A 58 -2.02 -1.84 -10.08
N VAL A 59 -2.74 -2.95 -10.27
CA VAL A 59 -2.95 -3.97 -9.24
C VAL A 59 -1.62 -4.60 -8.83
N THR A 60 -0.79 -4.99 -9.80
CA THR A 60 0.55 -5.55 -9.52
C THR A 60 1.39 -4.59 -8.69
N ARG A 61 1.37 -3.28 -9.01
CA ARG A 61 2.08 -2.26 -8.24
C ARG A 61 1.55 -2.16 -6.81
N LEU A 62 0.24 -2.15 -6.63
CA LEU A 62 -0.38 -2.06 -5.31
C LEU A 62 -0.05 -3.28 -4.45
N THR A 63 -0.16 -4.48 -5.03
CA THR A 63 0.22 -5.73 -4.36
C THR A 63 1.68 -5.72 -3.93
N ALA A 64 2.61 -5.34 -4.81
CA ALA A 64 4.03 -5.26 -4.45
C ALA A 64 4.32 -4.29 -3.29
N LEU A 65 3.58 -3.18 -3.19
CA LEU A 65 3.72 -2.24 -2.07
C LEU A 65 3.14 -2.79 -0.77
N THR A 66 1.98 -3.45 -0.84
CA THR A 66 1.32 -4.01 0.36
C THR A 66 1.96 -5.32 0.83
N ASP A 67 2.63 -6.06 -0.06
CA ASP A 67 3.37 -7.29 0.26
C ASP A 67 4.53 -7.02 1.23
N LEU A 68 5.05 -5.79 1.24
CA LEU A 68 6.05 -5.36 2.22
C LEU A 68 5.56 -5.49 3.67
N ALA A 69 4.26 -5.54 3.92
CA ALA A 69 3.68 -5.74 5.24
C ALA A 69 3.64 -7.21 5.69
N TYR A 70 3.90 -8.18 4.80
CA TYR A 70 3.81 -9.59 5.12
C TYR A 70 5.18 -10.15 5.56
N PRO A 71 5.34 -10.57 6.83
CA PRO A 71 6.63 -11.05 7.33
C PRO A 71 7.15 -12.28 6.56
N GLY A 72 6.24 -13.13 6.07
CA GLY A 72 6.56 -14.40 5.42
C GLY A 72 7.11 -14.32 3.99
N VAL A 73 7.10 -13.14 3.35
CA VAL A 73 7.58 -12.94 1.97
C VAL A 73 8.81 -12.02 1.89
N GLY A 74 9.49 -11.79 3.01
CA GLY A 74 10.60 -10.83 3.10
C GLY A 74 10.12 -9.39 3.31
N GLY A 75 8.96 -9.22 3.97
CA GLY A 75 8.43 -7.92 4.36
C GLY A 75 9.38 -7.13 5.25
N LEU A 76 9.18 -5.81 5.30
CA LEU A 76 9.99 -4.91 6.10
C LEU A 76 9.51 -4.91 7.56
N PRO A 77 10.41 -4.76 8.55
CA PRO A 77 10.00 -4.56 9.92
C PRO A 77 9.23 -3.24 9.99
N MET A 78 7.96 -3.28 10.41
CA MET A 78 7.11 -2.10 10.52
C MET A 78 6.20 -2.19 11.72
N SER A 79 5.64 -1.05 12.14
CA SER A 79 4.63 -1.03 13.20
C SER A 79 3.39 -1.85 12.83
N GLU A 80 2.77 -2.48 13.83
CA GLU A 80 1.53 -3.25 13.67
C GLU A 80 0.41 -2.41 13.04
N THR A 81 0.30 -1.14 13.43
CA THR A 81 -0.68 -0.20 12.86
C THR A 81 -0.48 0.01 11.37
N THR A 82 0.78 0.19 10.92
CA THR A 82 1.08 0.32 9.48
C THR A 82 0.75 -0.97 8.73
N ALA A 83 1.12 -2.13 9.27
CA ALA A 83 0.84 -3.42 8.64
C ALA A 83 -0.67 -3.65 8.46
N ILE A 84 -1.47 -3.41 9.52
CA ILE A 84 -2.94 -3.50 9.47
C ILE A 84 -3.50 -2.57 8.39
N LYS A 85 -3.05 -1.33 8.32
CA LYS A 85 -3.53 -0.36 7.32
C LYS A 85 -3.20 -0.80 5.89
N LEU A 86 -2.00 -1.34 5.66
CA LEU A 86 -1.60 -1.87 4.35
C LEU A 86 -2.43 -3.09 3.95
N HIS A 87 -2.71 -4.02 4.89
CA HIS A 87 -3.60 -5.15 4.63
C HIS A 87 -5.04 -4.71 4.30
N GLN A 88 -5.57 -3.71 5.01
CA GLN A 88 -6.88 -3.12 4.73
C GLN A 88 -6.92 -2.49 3.33
N HIS A 89 -5.87 -1.75 2.94
CA HIS A 89 -5.77 -1.16 1.61
C HIS A 89 -5.70 -2.21 0.50
N ASN A 90 -4.93 -3.29 0.69
CA ASN A 90 -4.91 -4.41 -0.25
C ASN A 90 -6.30 -5.07 -0.36
N ALA A 91 -6.97 -5.32 0.76
CA ALA A 91 -8.31 -5.91 0.77
C ALA A 91 -9.32 -5.04 0.02
N THR A 92 -9.28 -3.71 0.22
CA THR A 92 -10.11 -2.75 -0.52
C THR A 92 -9.84 -2.79 -2.03
N ALA A 93 -8.57 -2.81 -2.44
CA ALA A 93 -8.21 -2.93 -3.86
C ALA A 93 -8.78 -4.22 -4.47
N MET A 94 -8.60 -5.35 -3.79
CA MET A 94 -9.12 -6.65 -4.26
C MET A 94 -10.65 -6.67 -4.32
N GLN A 95 -11.32 -5.98 -3.39
CA GLN A 95 -12.77 -5.81 -3.43
C GLN A 95 -13.21 -5.01 -4.66
N TRP A 96 -12.57 -3.88 -4.92
CA TRP A 96 -12.86 -3.03 -6.10
C TRP A 96 -12.67 -3.77 -7.43
N ILE A 97 -11.65 -4.62 -7.54
CA ILE A 97 -11.41 -5.44 -8.74
C ILE A 97 -12.54 -6.46 -8.93
N ARG A 98 -13.00 -7.09 -7.84
CA ARG A 98 -14.12 -8.06 -7.89
C ARG A 98 -15.44 -7.39 -8.22
N ASP A 99 -15.71 -6.25 -7.61
CA ASP A 99 -16.93 -5.47 -7.79
C ASP A 99 -17.01 -4.84 -9.19
N GLY A 100 -15.84 -4.54 -9.78
CA GLY A 100 -15.71 -3.92 -11.09
C GLY A 100 -16.22 -2.48 -11.11
N GLY A 101 -16.14 -1.83 -12.28
CA GLY A 101 -16.51 -0.41 -12.41
C GLY A 101 -18.01 -0.12 -12.25
N ALA A 102 -18.88 -1.13 -12.30
CA ALA A 102 -20.33 -0.95 -12.14
C ALA A 102 -20.76 -0.66 -10.69
N ASN A 103 -19.96 -1.11 -9.72
CA ASN A 103 -20.28 -1.07 -8.29
C ASN A 103 -19.34 -0.12 -7.50
N LEU A 104 -18.66 0.81 -8.20
CA LEU A 104 -17.57 1.67 -7.70
C LEU A 104 -17.87 3.18 -7.83
#